data_AF-A0A3P1XT94-F1
#
_entry.id   AF-A0A3P1XT94-F1
#
_cell.length_a   1.000
_cell.length_b   1.000
_cell.length_c   1.000
_cell.angle_alpha   90.00
_cell.angle_beta   90.00
_cell.angle_gamma   90.00
#
_symmetry.space_group_name_H-M   'P 1'
#
loop_
_entity.id
_entity.type
_entity.pdbx_description
1 polymer ?
#
loop_
_entity_poly.entity_id
_entity_poly.type
_entity_poly.pdbx_seq_one_letter_code
_entity_poly.pdbx_strand_id
1 'polypeptide(L)'
;MPHRIAPDSDRGSVTAEYALVLPLVLATLAFIIAAVTLGAHKIVLTSVAADYARFMARDDSAAAQASLAQLNYKTAITQQHYGQISCYDISGNPGVGPLSIITITARGCAAKTE
;
A
#
# COMPACT_ATOMS: atom_id res chain seq x y z
N MET A 1 40.54 6.34 -54.57
CA MET A 1 39.92 5.41 -53.60
C MET A 1 39.51 6.24 -52.39
N PRO A 2 38.21 6.47 -52.14
CA PRO A 2 37.78 7.36 -51.05
C PRO A 2 37.84 6.64 -49.70
N HIS A 3 38.52 7.28 -48.74
CA HIS A 3 38.57 6.85 -47.34
C HIS A 3 37.22 7.16 -46.70
N ARG A 4 36.39 6.15 -46.43
CA ARG A 4 35.23 6.31 -45.56
C ARG A 4 35.74 6.46 -44.12
N ILE A 5 35.36 7.55 -43.47
CA ILE A 5 35.48 7.71 -42.02
C ILE A 5 34.24 7.00 -41.44
N ALA A 6 34.45 5.86 -40.77
CA ALA A 6 33.38 5.21 -40.02
C ALA A 6 33.11 6.04 -38.76
N PRO A 7 31.85 6.40 -38.46
CA PRO A 7 31.53 7.07 -37.20
C PRO A 7 31.89 6.15 -36.02
N ASP A 8 32.56 6.75 -35.03
CA ASP A 8 33.02 6.10 -33.79
C ASP A 8 31.82 5.53 -33.02
N SER A 9 31.56 4.23 -33.19
CA SER A 9 30.39 3.53 -32.63
C SER A 9 30.39 3.47 -31.11
N ASP A 10 31.56 3.58 -30.49
CA ASP A 10 31.71 3.50 -29.03
C ASP A 10 31.14 4.73 -28.30
N ARG A 11 31.18 5.91 -28.92
CA ARG A 11 30.66 7.14 -28.31
C ARG A 11 29.14 7.15 -28.16
N GLY A 12 28.41 6.47 -29.05
CA GLY A 12 26.95 6.36 -29.01
C GLY A 12 26.44 5.25 -28.07
N SER A 13 27.21 4.17 -27.90
CA SER A 13 26.86 3.05 -27.01
C SER A 13 26.74 3.50 -25.56
N VAL A 14 27.73 4.26 -25.07
CA VAL A 14 27.77 4.72 -23.68
C VAL A 14 26.59 5.64 -23.33
N THR A 15 26.16 6.48 -24.27
CA THR A 15 25.00 7.37 -24.05
C THR A 15 23.67 6.61 -24.11
N ALA A 16 23.55 5.61 -25.00
CA ALA A 16 22.36 4.78 -25.12
C ALA A 16 22.15 3.89 -23.88
N GLU A 17 23.22 3.32 -23.34
CA GLU A 17 23.17 2.50 -22.12
C GLU A 17 22.75 3.34 -20.91
N TYR A 18 23.37 4.52 -20.72
CA TYR A 18 23.01 5.39 -19.60
C TYR A 18 21.59 5.96 -19.70
N ALA A 19 21.12 6.22 -20.92
CA ALA A 19 19.77 6.70 -21.18
C ALA A 19 18.69 5.69 -20.73
N LEU A 20 19.02 4.40 -20.64
CA LEU A 20 18.11 3.36 -20.16
C LEU A 20 18.36 3.01 -18.69
N VAL A 21 19.63 2.93 -18.27
CA VAL A 21 19.99 2.56 -16.90
C VAL A 21 19.47 3.58 -15.89
N LEU A 22 19.64 4.88 -16.14
CA LEU A 22 19.26 5.90 -15.17
C LEU A 22 17.74 5.93 -14.92
N PRO A 23 16.85 5.94 -15.94
CA PRO A 23 15.42 5.83 -15.72
C PRO A 23 15.02 4.52 -15.01
N LEU A 24 15.67 3.40 -15.33
CA LEU A 24 15.37 2.12 -14.70
C LEU A 24 15.74 2.11 -13.21
N VAL A 25 16.88 2.68 -12.85
CA VAL A 25 17.31 2.84 -11.46
C VAL A 25 16.33 3.73 -10.71
N LEU A 26 15.96 4.88 -11.28
CA LEU A 26 14.97 5.78 -10.67
C LEU A 26 13.61 5.10 -10.49
N ALA A 27 13.13 4.37 -11.51
CA ALA A 27 11.88 3.61 -11.44
C ALA A 27 11.93 2.54 -10.35
N THR A 28 13.06 1.83 -10.22
CA THR A 28 13.26 0.81 -9.19
C THR A 28 13.24 1.41 -7.79
N LEU A 29 13.95 2.53 -7.58
CA LEU A 29 13.94 3.24 -6.30
C LEU A 29 12.53 3.74 -5.96
N ALA A 30 11.83 4.33 -6.92
CA ALA A 30 10.45 4.78 -6.73
C ALA A 30 9.52 3.61 -6.38
N PHE A 31 9.68 2.47 -7.04
CA PHE A 31 8.92 1.25 -6.76
C PHE A 31 9.18 0.72 -5.34
N ILE A 32 10.45 0.70 -4.89
CA ILE A 32 10.81 0.27 -3.54
C ILE A 32 10.17 1.20 -2.50
N ILE A 33 10.26 2.52 -2.69
CA ILE A 33 9.65 3.50 -1.79
C ILE A 33 8.13 3.31 -1.74
N ALA A 34 7.48 3.11 -2.88
CA ALA A 34 6.06 2.82 -2.96
C ALA A 34 5.69 1.54 -2.19
N ALA A 35 6.46 0.47 -2.36
CA ALA A 35 6.24 -0.81 -1.67
C ALA A 35 6.37 -0.66 -0.15
N VAL A 36 7.42 0.01 0.32
CA VAL A 36 7.66 0.23 1.76
C VAL A 36 6.55 1.09 2.38
N THR A 37 6.16 2.19 1.72
CA THR A 37 5.09 3.07 2.21
C THR A 37 3.74 2.35 2.28
N LEU A 38 3.36 1.61 1.24
CA LEU A 38 2.15 0.78 1.25
C LEU A 38 2.20 -0.30 2.34
N GLY A 39 3.36 -0.92 2.55
CA GLY A 39 3.59 -1.89 3.63
C GLY A 39 3.37 -1.28 5.01
N ALA A 40 3.90 -0.09 5.27
CA ALA A 40 3.68 0.62 6.52
C ALA A 40 2.19 0.92 6.76
N HIS A 41 1.48 1.43 5.74
CA HIS A 41 0.03 1.64 5.84
C HIS A 41 -0.74 0.35 6.09
N LYS A 42 -0.32 -0.75 5.47
CA LYS A 42 -0.93 -2.07 5.67
C LYS A 42 -0.76 -2.59 7.09
N ILE A 43 0.41 -2.36 7.72
CA ILE A 43 0.64 -2.72 9.12
C ILE A 43 -0.29 -1.92 10.04
N VAL A 44 -0.35 -0.60 9.86
CA VAL A 44 -1.23 0.29 10.65
C VAL A 44 -2.71 -0.08 10.45
N LEU A 45 -3.15 -0.32 9.21
CA LEU A 45 -4.53 -0.74 8.95
C LEU A 45 -4.86 -2.07 9.64
N THR A 46 -3.89 -2.98 9.73
CA THR A 46 -4.07 -4.28 10.39
C THR A 46 -4.19 -4.14 11.90
N SER A 47 -3.41 -3.26 12.54
CA SER A 47 -3.56 -2.96 13.97
C SER A 47 -4.90 -2.29 14.26
N VAL A 48 -5.30 -1.30 13.46
CA VAL A 48 -6.60 -0.62 13.60
C VAL A 48 -7.76 -1.60 13.41
N ALA A 49 -7.69 -2.52 12.45
CA ALA A 49 -8.73 -3.52 12.26
C ALA A 49 -8.87 -4.46 13.47
N ALA A 50 -7.75 -4.87 14.09
CA ALA A 50 -7.77 -5.69 15.29
C ALA A 50 -8.39 -4.94 16.49
N ASP A 51 -8.04 -3.67 16.68
CA ASP A 51 -8.58 -2.86 17.77
C ASP A 51 -10.06 -2.52 17.54
N TYR A 52 -10.45 -2.21 16.31
CA TYR A 52 -11.86 -2.04 15.92
C TYR A 52 -12.69 -3.26 16.29
N ALA A 53 -12.23 -4.47 15.92
CA ALA A 53 -12.93 -5.70 16.26
C ALA A 53 -13.06 -5.91 17.78
N ARG A 54 -12.01 -5.61 18.56
CA ARG A 54 -12.03 -5.71 20.03
C ARG A 54 -12.99 -4.71 20.68
N PHE A 55 -13.03 -3.47 20.22
CA PHE A 55 -13.97 -2.47 20.73
C PHE A 55 -15.41 -2.84 20.40
N MET A 56 -15.66 -3.29 19.16
CA MET A 56 -16.97 -3.77 18.75
C MET A 56 -17.42 -5.03 19.51
N ALA A 57 -16.50 -5.90 19.91
CA ALA A 57 -16.82 -7.06 20.76
C ALA A 57 -17.21 -6.69 22.19
N ARG A 58 -16.86 -5.47 22.65
CA ARG A 58 -17.23 -4.89 23.94
C ARG A 58 -18.41 -3.92 23.84
N ASP A 59 -19.06 -3.88 22.68
CA ASP A 59 -20.12 -2.93 22.33
C ASP A 59 -19.71 -1.44 22.47
N ASP A 60 -18.40 -1.14 22.40
CA ASP A 60 -17.86 0.22 22.45
C ASP A 60 -17.69 0.79 21.02
N SER A 61 -18.82 1.17 20.43
CA SER A 61 -18.84 1.74 19.08
C SER A 61 -18.10 3.09 18.97
N ALA A 62 -18.02 3.87 20.05
CA ALA A 62 -17.34 5.16 20.05
C ALA A 62 -15.82 4.99 19.96
N ALA A 63 -15.24 4.10 20.78
CA ALA A 63 -13.82 3.76 20.69
C ALA A 63 -13.47 3.09 19.36
N ALA A 64 -14.37 2.25 18.82
CA ALA A 64 -14.20 1.65 17.50
C ALA A 64 -14.09 2.75 16.41
N GLN A 65 -14.99 3.73 16.39
CA GLN A 65 -14.91 4.84 15.42
C GLN A 65 -13.69 5.74 15.66
N ALA A 66 -13.31 5.99 16.91
CA ALA A 66 -12.09 6.74 17.23
C ALA A 66 -10.82 6.04 16.72
N SER A 67 -10.77 4.70 16.73
CA SER A 67 -9.64 3.94 16.16
C SER A 67 -9.51 4.13 14.64
N LEU A 68 -10.64 4.22 13.94
CA LEU A 68 -10.67 4.49 12.49
C LEU A 68 -10.31 5.92 12.13
N ALA A 69 -10.71 6.88 12.96
CA ALA A 69 -10.41 8.30 12.76
C ALA A 69 -8.89 8.61 12.78
N GLN A 70 -8.07 7.69 13.29
CA GLN A 70 -6.60 7.79 13.22
C GLN A 70 -6.06 7.61 11.79
N LEU A 71 -6.88 7.06 10.88
CA LEU A 71 -6.51 6.90 9.47
C LEU A 71 -6.84 8.18 8.70
N ASN A 72 -5.84 8.76 8.04
CA ASN A 72 -5.97 9.99 7.25
C ASN A 72 -6.61 9.79 5.87
N TYR A 73 -7.37 8.71 5.67
CA TYR A 73 -7.98 8.35 4.39
C TYR A 73 -9.33 7.66 4.60
N LYS A 74 -10.16 7.66 3.56
CA LYS A 74 -11.48 7.02 3.60
C LYS A 74 -11.33 5.51 3.68
N THR A 75 -12.12 4.91 4.56
CA THR A 75 -12.19 3.46 4.73
C THR A 75 -13.61 2.95 4.47
N ALA A 76 -13.70 1.75 3.93
CA ALA A 76 -14.93 0.99 3.82
C ALA A 76 -14.83 -0.25 4.71
N ILE A 77 -15.90 -0.56 5.42
CA ILE A 77 -15.96 -1.61 6.43
C ILE A 77 -17.04 -2.60 6.01
N THR A 78 -16.71 -3.88 6.01
CA THR A 78 -17.65 -4.98 5.82
C THR A 78 -17.60 -5.89 7.02
N GLN A 79 -18.76 -6.19 7.59
CA GLN A 79 -18.88 -7.08 8.73
C GLN A 79 -19.23 -8.49 8.29
N GLN A 80 -18.58 -9.49 8.90
CA GLN A 80 -18.84 -10.90 8.69
C GLN A 80 -19.01 -11.58 10.06
N HIS A 81 -20.13 -12.26 10.25
CA HIS A 81 -20.41 -13.01 11.47
C HIS A 81 -20.19 -14.50 11.26
N TYR A 82 -19.44 -15.10 12.18
CA TYR A 82 -19.13 -16.52 12.21
C TYR A 82 -19.47 -17.07 13.59
N GLY A 83 -20.77 -17.29 13.85
CA GLY A 83 -21.26 -17.71 15.17
C GLY A 83 -20.89 -16.68 16.25
N GLN A 84 -20.07 -17.09 17.23
CA GLN A 84 -19.62 -16.24 18.33
C GLN A 84 -18.44 -15.31 17.97
N ILE A 85 -17.95 -15.37 16.74
CA ILE A 85 -16.85 -14.52 16.25
C ILE A 85 -17.40 -13.48 15.28
N SER A 86 -17.13 -12.20 15.55
CA SER A 86 -17.42 -11.12 14.62
C SER A 86 -16.13 -10.65 13.97
N CYS A 87 -16.06 -10.72 12.65
CA CYS A 87 -14.95 -10.27 11.83
C CYS A 87 -15.32 -9.01 11.06
N TYR A 88 -14.37 -8.10 10.93
CA TYR A 88 -14.51 -6.85 10.19
C TYR A 88 -13.39 -6.76 9.15
N ASP A 89 -13.79 -6.69 7.88
CA ASP A 89 -12.92 -6.42 6.74
C ASP A 89 -12.91 -4.91 6.49
N ILE A 90 -11.76 -4.29 6.67
CA ILE A 90 -11.54 -2.85 6.51
C ILE A 90 -10.65 -2.63 5.30
N SER A 91 -11.14 -1.88 4.34
CA SER A 91 -10.43 -1.53 3.11
C SER A 91 -10.24 -0.03 3.00
N GLY A 92 -9.17 0.40 2.34
CA GLY A 92 -8.94 1.81 2.06
C GLY A 92 -7.78 2.03 1.10
N ASN A 93 -7.64 3.27 0.65
CA ASN A 93 -6.66 3.70 -0.34
C ASN A 93 -5.78 4.79 0.28
N PRO A 94 -4.68 4.43 0.96
CA PRO A 94 -3.79 5.40 1.63
C PRO A 94 -2.86 6.12 0.64
N GLY A 95 -2.70 5.58 -0.56
CA GLY A 95 -1.78 6.10 -1.57
C GLY A 95 -2.24 7.43 -2.15
N VAL A 96 -1.28 8.29 -2.47
CA VAL A 96 -1.51 9.53 -3.23
C VAL A 96 -1.01 9.36 -4.68
N GLY A 97 -1.53 10.17 -5.59
CA GLY A 97 -1.14 10.14 -7.00
C GLY A 97 -1.31 8.75 -7.62
N PRO A 98 -0.28 8.18 -8.28
CA PRO A 98 -0.35 6.84 -8.90
C PRO A 98 -0.71 5.72 -7.93
N LEU A 99 -0.41 5.86 -6.62
CA LEU A 99 -0.70 4.83 -5.63
C LEU A 99 -2.16 4.85 -5.14
N SER A 100 -2.95 5.88 -5.48
CA SER A 100 -4.35 5.99 -5.08
C SER A 100 -5.24 4.87 -5.63
N ILE A 101 -4.83 4.25 -6.75
CA ILE A 101 -5.51 3.10 -7.34
C ILE A 101 -5.36 1.82 -6.52
N ILE A 102 -4.38 1.76 -5.61
CA ILE A 102 -4.07 0.56 -4.83
C ILE A 102 -4.93 0.55 -3.58
N THR A 103 -5.87 -0.39 -3.51
CA THR A 103 -6.66 -0.65 -2.31
C THR A 103 -5.94 -1.65 -1.43
N ILE A 104 -5.76 -1.30 -0.16
CA ILE A 104 -5.30 -2.23 0.87
C ILE A 104 -6.49 -2.66 1.72
N THR A 105 -6.47 -3.93 2.15
CA THR A 105 -7.55 -4.51 2.97
C THR A 105 -6.93 -5.23 4.16
N ALA A 106 -7.51 -5.09 5.35
CA ALA A 106 -7.14 -5.83 6.54
C ALA A 106 -8.39 -6.41 7.22
N ARG A 107 -8.20 -7.54 7.91
CA ARG A 107 -9.25 -8.23 8.64
C ARG A 107 -8.91 -8.25 10.13
N GLY A 108 -9.86 -7.86 10.96
CA GLY A 108 -9.80 -8.02 12.41
C GLY A 108 -10.97 -8.88 12.89
N CYS A 109 -10.72 -9.86 13.74
CA CYS A 109 -11.75 -10.71 14.31
C CYS A 109 -11.65 -10.72 15.84
N ALA A 110 -12.80 -10.72 16.49
CA ALA A 110 -12.91 -10.86 17.94
C ALA A 110 -14.13 -11.72 18.29
N ALA A 111 -14.02 -12.50 19.37
CA ALA A 111 -15.15 -13.21 19.94
C ALA A 111 -16.03 -12.24 20.72
N LYS A 112 -17.35 -12.33 20.55
CA LYS A 112 -18.29 -11.64 21.43
C LYS A 112 -18.33 -12.36 22.77
N THR A 113 -18.24 -11.59 23.85
CA THR A 113 -18.58 -12.08 25.19
C THR A 113 -20.09 -12.04 25.32
N GLU A 114 -20.73 -13.21 25.38
CA GLU A 114 -22.13 -13.37 25.78
C GLU A 114 -22.33 -13.13 27.29
#